data_AF-A0A0D0PL39-F1
#
_entry.id   AF-A0A0D0PL39-F1
#
_cell.length_a   1.000
_cell.length_b   1.000
_cell.length_c   1.000
_cell.angle_alpha   90.00
_cell.angle_beta   90.00
_cell.angle_gamma   90.00
#
_symmetry.space_group_name_H-M   'P 1'
#
loop_
_entity.id
_entity.type
_entity.pdbx_description
1 polymer ?
#
loop_
_entity_poly.entity_id
_entity_poly.type
_entity_poly.pdbx_seq_one_letter_code
_entity_poly.pdbx_strand_id
1 'polypeptide(L)'
;MWPLRRPAVSSAVVALALAGSGVLILHLVQRQTGTAGLLVGLGLALLPLPFVLGSLAWLNQTARVPIRHTLFCLAWGACAATTVAILANGWASDFLIAHRGARGETWGSEFATPLIEEVAKGSALLMLLLPLRRQHGEPARPPGRLRRLRRRLRRRRGAPERPAALFRPAPAGRQRARSRPRTLAAGAVLGGVTASGFAFTENALYLGRAFTADRQARLDAIGLGRTPSLRDFDGTVHTFVLRALLSPFAHPLFTALAGIGLAVTLTTGRRWAARLGAPAGLLLAMGLHGVWNAAAGLGTDGFLLVYGLVMVPCFAALVCFAVWAQTRRTRQPTGPD
;
A
#
# COMPACT_ATOMS: atom_id res chain seq x y z
N MET A 1 37.49 1.10 -2.64
CA MET A 1 37.17 -0.09 -3.44
C MET A 1 35.74 -0.50 -3.08
N TRP A 2 34.82 -0.42 -4.04
CA TRP A 2 33.38 -0.67 -3.87
C TRP A 2 33.03 -1.95 -4.62
N PRO A 3 32.69 -3.07 -3.95
CA PRO A 3 31.94 -4.12 -4.60
C PRO A 3 30.46 -3.80 -4.40
N LEU A 4 29.72 -3.60 -5.50
CA LEU A 4 28.28 -3.86 -5.68
C LEU A 4 27.86 -3.19 -6.99
N ARG A 5 28.40 -3.73 -8.08
CA ARG A 5 27.80 -3.67 -9.42
C ARG A 5 26.93 -4.91 -9.62
N ARG A 6 25.78 -5.06 -8.96
CA ARG A 6 24.79 -6.11 -9.32
C ARG A 6 23.31 -5.71 -9.06
N PRO A 7 22.80 -4.59 -9.61
CA PRO A 7 21.37 -4.26 -9.51
C PRO A 7 20.47 -5.35 -10.12
N ALA A 8 20.97 -6.09 -11.12
CA ALA A 8 20.25 -7.21 -11.73
C ALA A 8 20.03 -8.39 -10.78
N VAL A 9 21.05 -8.77 -10.00
CA VAL A 9 20.94 -9.91 -9.05
C VAL A 9 19.97 -9.58 -7.91
N SER A 10 20.03 -8.36 -7.37
CA SER A 10 19.08 -7.91 -6.35
C SER A 10 17.64 -7.88 -6.86
N SER A 11 17.43 -7.52 -8.13
CA SER A 11 16.08 -7.47 -8.73
C SER A 11 15.54 -8.87 -9.01
N ALA A 12 16.41 -9.80 -9.47
CA ALA A 12 16.05 -11.19 -9.70
C ALA A 12 15.66 -11.91 -8.40
N VAL A 13 16.40 -11.69 -7.31
CA VAL A 13 16.07 -12.27 -5.99
C VAL A 13 14.71 -11.80 -5.49
N VAL A 14 14.41 -10.50 -5.60
CA VAL A 14 13.11 -9.95 -5.20
C VAL A 14 11.98 -10.51 -6.07
N ALA A 15 12.18 -10.63 -7.38
CA ALA A 15 11.21 -11.21 -8.28
C ALA A 15 10.93 -12.69 -7.97
N LEU A 16 11.97 -13.48 -7.70
CA LEU A 16 11.84 -14.89 -7.30
C LEU A 16 11.13 -15.02 -5.95
N ALA A 17 11.46 -14.18 -4.96
CA ALA A 17 10.78 -14.19 -3.66
C ALA A 17 9.29 -13.84 -3.79
N LEU A 18 8.94 -12.86 -4.62
CA LEU A 18 7.55 -12.50 -4.91
C LEU A 18 6.81 -13.61 -5.68
N ALA A 19 7.47 -14.26 -6.64
CA ALA A 19 6.88 -15.38 -7.37
C ALA A 19 6.63 -16.58 -6.44
N GLY A 20 7.61 -16.93 -5.60
CA GLY A 20 7.47 -17.98 -4.59
C GLY A 20 6.35 -17.67 -3.58
N SER A 21 6.28 -16.41 -3.11
CA SER A 21 5.18 -15.96 -2.24
C SER A 21 3.83 -16.02 -2.97
N GLY A 22 3.79 -15.69 -4.26
CA GLY A 22 2.59 -15.77 -5.10
C GLY A 22 2.08 -17.21 -5.26
N VAL A 23 2.98 -18.17 -5.50
CA VAL A 23 2.63 -19.59 -5.55
C VAL A 23 2.13 -20.06 -4.17
N LEU A 24 2.84 -19.69 -3.11
CA LEU A 24 2.47 -20.06 -1.75
C LEU A 24 1.08 -19.52 -1.37
N ILE A 25 0.79 -18.24 -1.61
CA ILE A 25 -0.51 -17.67 -1.26
C ILE A 25 -1.64 -18.30 -2.07
N LEU A 26 -1.43 -18.56 -3.36
CA LEU A 26 -2.43 -19.27 -4.18
C LEU A 26 -2.70 -20.68 -3.64
N HIS A 27 -1.65 -21.39 -3.24
CA HIS A 27 -1.78 -22.70 -2.62
C HIS A 27 -2.52 -22.63 -1.28
N LEU A 28 -2.21 -21.65 -0.42
CA LEU A 28 -2.88 -21.46 0.86
C LEU A 28 -4.36 -21.11 0.69
N VAL A 29 -4.70 -20.23 -0.27
CA VAL A 29 -6.11 -19.93 -0.59
C VAL A 29 -6.80 -21.17 -1.13
N GLN A 30 -6.20 -21.89 -2.08
CA GLN A 30 -6.75 -23.14 -2.61
C GLN A 30 -7.04 -24.17 -1.52
N ARG A 31 -6.15 -24.31 -0.54
CA ARG A 31 -6.32 -25.23 0.60
C ARG A 31 -7.54 -24.88 1.45
N GLN A 32 -7.86 -23.59 1.60
CA GLN A 32 -8.99 -23.12 2.41
C GLN A 32 -10.31 -23.06 1.64
N THR A 33 -10.27 -22.83 0.33
CA THR A 33 -11.48 -22.63 -0.48
C THR A 33 -11.80 -23.80 -1.41
N GLY A 34 -10.86 -24.72 -1.63
CA GLY A 34 -10.86 -25.64 -2.76
C GLY A 34 -10.65 -24.93 -4.10
N THR A 35 -10.49 -25.71 -5.18
CA THR A 35 -10.20 -25.18 -6.53
C THR A 35 -11.33 -24.31 -7.08
N ALA A 36 -12.59 -24.74 -6.95
CA ALA A 36 -13.72 -23.95 -7.44
C ALA A 36 -13.88 -22.63 -6.66
N GLY A 37 -13.77 -22.67 -5.33
CA GLY A 37 -13.81 -21.46 -4.50
C GLY A 37 -12.67 -20.50 -4.83
N LEU A 38 -11.46 -21.01 -5.12
CA LEU A 38 -10.35 -20.17 -5.56
C LEU A 38 -10.68 -19.44 -6.87
N LEU A 39 -11.17 -20.16 -7.88
CA LEU A 39 -11.47 -19.57 -9.19
C LEU A 39 -12.60 -18.55 -9.13
N VAL A 40 -13.69 -18.87 -8.42
CA VAL A 40 -14.82 -17.94 -8.20
C VAL A 40 -14.36 -16.73 -7.39
N GLY A 41 -13.61 -16.96 -6.31
CA GLY A 41 -13.06 -15.91 -5.45
C GLY A 41 -12.17 -14.94 -6.24
N LEU A 42 -11.23 -15.46 -7.04
CA LEU A 42 -10.38 -14.63 -7.91
C LEU A 42 -11.20 -13.85 -8.94
N GLY A 43 -12.17 -14.49 -9.58
CA GLY A 43 -13.04 -13.83 -10.55
C GLY A 43 -13.83 -12.67 -9.95
N LEU A 44 -14.45 -12.88 -8.79
CA LEU A 44 -15.21 -11.83 -8.10
C LEU A 44 -14.29 -10.73 -7.53
N ALA A 45 -13.11 -11.08 -7.02
CA ALA A 45 -12.14 -10.12 -6.49
C ALA A 45 -11.52 -9.21 -7.57
N LEU A 46 -11.50 -9.64 -8.84
CA LEU A 46 -11.04 -8.81 -9.95
C LEU A 46 -11.98 -7.64 -10.23
N LEU A 47 -13.28 -7.75 -9.96
CA LEU A 47 -14.25 -6.73 -10.36
C LEU A 47 -14.00 -5.32 -9.76
N PRO A 48 -13.76 -5.15 -8.45
CA PRO A 48 -13.50 -3.82 -7.89
C PRO A 48 -12.12 -3.25 -8.28
N LEU A 49 -11.17 -4.10 -8.67
CA LEU A 49 -9.76 -3.71 -8.81
C LEU A 49 -9.52 -2.64 -9.89
N PRO A 50 -10.09 -2.71 -11.11
CA PRO A 50 -9.96 -1.66 -12.11
C PRO A 50 -10.44 -0.28 -11.63
N PHE A 51 -11.52 -0.22 -10.86
CA PHE A 51 -12.06 1.04 -10.35
C PHE A 51 -11.14 1.69 -9.32
N VAL A 52 -10.60 0.88 -8.41
CA VAL A 52 -9.66 1.34 -7.38
C VAL A 52 -8.34 1.78 -8.02
N LEU A 53 -7.77 0.96 -8.90
CA LEU A 53 -6.53 1.29 -9.60
C LEU A 53 -6.69 2.47 -10.54
N GLY A 54 -7.85 2.62 -11.20
CA GLY A 54 -8.16 3.79 -12.03
C GLY A 54 -8.18 5.09 -11.21
N SER A 55 -8.77 5.05 -10.02
CA SER A 55 -8.79 6.19 -9.09
C SER A 55 -7.38 6.56 -8.60
N LEU A 56 -6.57 5.55 -8.26
CA LEU A 56 -5.17 5.76 -7.88
C LEU A 56 -4.30 6.22 -9.04
N ALA A 57 -4.58 5.75 -10.27
CA ALA A 57 -3.91 6.21 -11.48
C ALA A 57 -4.22 7.68 -11.77
N TRP A 58 -5.47 8.11 -11.55
CA TRP A 58 -5.86 9.52 -11.64
C TRP A 58 -5.10 10.39 -10.63
N LEU A 59 -4.98 9.95 -9.36
CA LEU A 59 -4.14 10.62 -8.36
C LEU A 59 -2.65 10.60 -8.76
N ASN A 60 -2.18 9.51 -9.37
CA ASN A 60 -0.80 9.36 -9.82
C ASN A 60 -0.41 10.34 -10.92
N GLN A 61 -1.36 10.92 -11.66
CA GLN A 61 -1.04 11.98 -12.62
C GLN A 61 -0.40 13.22 -11.94
N THR A 62 -0.65 13.43 -10.65
CA THR A 62 -0.02 14.47 -9.84
C THR A 62 1.33 14.00 -9.28
N ALA A 63 1.37 12.78 -8.75
CA ALA A 63 2.56 12.21 -8.11
C ALA A 63 3.69 11.86 -9.10
N ARG A 64 3.30 11.43 -10.31
CA ARG A 64 4.14 10.83 -11.37
C ARG A 64 5.06 9.74 -10.82
N VAL A 65 4.51 8.83 -10.04
CA VAL A 65 5.21 7.62 -9.59
C VAL A 65 5.45 6.74 -10.82
N PRO A 66 6.69 6.29 -11.07
CA PRO A 66 7.01 5.38 -12.16
C PRO A 66 6.23 4.06 -12.06
N ILE A 67 5.76 3.53 -13.19
CA ILE A 67 4.97 2.30 -13.24
C ILE A 67 5.67 1.09 -12.60
N ARG A 68 7.00 1.00 -12.70
CA ARG A 68 7.78 -0.07 -12.04
C ARG A 68 7.58 -0.11 -10.53
N HIS A 69 7.40 1.05 -9.87
CA HIS A 69 7.20 1.11 -8.43
C HIS A 69 5.76 0.76 -8.06
N THR A 70 4.78 1.17 -8.87
CA THR A 70 3.38 0.79 -8.65
C THR A 70 3.18 -0.70 -8.89
N LEU A 71 3.81 -1.29 -9.92
CA LEU A 71 3.79 -2.73 -10.16
C LEU A 71 4.45 -3.52 -9.02
N PHE A 72 5.60 -3.05 -8.53
CA PHE A 72 6.23 -3.65 -7.36
C PHE A 72 5.32 -3.59 -6.12
N CYS A 73 4.72 -2.43 -5.83
CA CYS A 73 3.78 -2.27 -4.72
C CYS A 73 2.58 -3.21 -4.85
N LEU A 74 1.98 -3.28 -6.03
CA LEU A 74 0.83 -4.16 -6.30
C LEU A 74 1.21 -5.63 -6.08
N ALA A 75 2.33 -6.07 -6.66
CA ALA A 75 2.82 -7.44 -6.51
C ALA A 75 3.23 -7.78 -5.07
N TRP A 76 3.86 -6.83 -4.36
CA TRP A 76 4.18 -6.98 -2.95
C TRP A 76 2.92 -7.18 -2.11
N GLY A 77 1.92 -6.32 -2.32
CA GLY A 77 0.62 -6.43 -1.67
C GLY A 77 -0.04 -7.78 -1.90
N ALA A 78 -0.16 -8.18 -3.16
CA ALA A 78 -0.89 -9.37 -3.58
C ALA A 78 -0.21 -10.69 -3.17
N CYS A 79 1.12 -10.69 -3.09
CA CYS A 79 1.90 -11.91 -2.82
C CYS A 79 2.53 -11.89 -1.43
N ALA A 80 3.48 -10.99 -1.18
CA ALA A 80 4.29 -11.03 0.04
C ALA A 80 3.50 -10.61 1.28
N ALA A 81 2.82 -9.47 1.23
CA ALA A 81 2.10 -8.94 2.38
C ALA A 81 0.92 -9.84 2.79
N THR A 82 0.20 -10.40 1.83
CA THR A 82 -0.89 -11.37 2.05
C THR A 82 -0.37 -12.69 2.62
N THR A 83 0.76 -13.19 2.12
CA THR A 83 1.42 -14.40 2.67
C THR A 83 1.85 -14.18 4.11
N VAL A 84 2.47 -13.04 4.41
CA VAL A 84 2.85 -12.70 5.78
C VAL A 84 1.60 -12.59 6.66
N ALA A 85 0.56 -11.89 6.18
CA ALA A 85 -0.67 -11.70 6.94
C ALA A 85 -1.39 -13.01 7.23
N ILE A 86 -1.58 -13.89 6.25
CA ILE A 86 -2.32 -15.15 6.47
C ILE A 86 -1.60 -16.05 7.50
N LEU A 87 -0.27 -16.12 7.44
CA LEU A 87 0.53 -16.93 8.37
C LEU A 87 0.57 -16.31 9.77
N ALA A 88 0.85 -15.00 9.85
CA ALA A 88 0.98 -14.31 11.12
C ALA A 88 -0.38 -14.13 11.83
N ASN A 89 -1.46 -13.86 11.09
CA ASN A 89 -2.81 -13.78 11.65
C ASN A 89 -3.27 -15.14 12.16
N GLY A 90 -3.01 -16.23 11.42
CA GLY A 90 -3.32 -17.59 11.88
C GLY A 90 -2.62 -17.91 13.20
N TRP A 91 -1.30 -17.71 13.24
CA TRP A 91 -0.52 -17.91 14.48
C TRP A 91 -0.99 -17.01 15.63
N ALA A 92 -1.27 -15.73 15.37
CA ALA A 92 -1.71 -14.79 16.39
C ALA A 92 -3.10 -15.16 16.94
N SER A 93 -4.01 -15.60 16.07
CA SER A 93 -5.33 -16.09 16.45
C SER A 93 -5.21 -17.31 17.39
N ASP A 94 -4.44 -18.33 16.98
CA ASP A 94 -4.23 -19.53 17.79
C ASP A 94 -3.63 -19.20 19.16
N PHE A 95 -2.61 -18.34 19.18
CA PHE A 95 -1.97 -17.90 20.41
C PHE A 95 -2.92 -17.14 21.34
N LEU A 96 -3.69 -16.18 20.80
CA LEU A 96 -4.59 -15.35 21.60
C LEU A 96 -5.79 -16.14 22.14
N ILE A 97 -6.35 -17.05 21.34
CA ILE A 97 -7.42 -17.96 21.78
C ILE A 97 -6.90 -18.85 22.91
N ALA A 98 -5.71 -19.43 22.77
CA ALA A 98 -5.12 -20.28 23.80
C ALA A 98 -4.89 -19.58 25.15
N HIS A 99 -4.57 -18.28 25.14
CA HIS A 99 -4.26 -17.53 26.37
C HIS A 99 -5.41 -16.69 26.91
N ARG A 100 -6.41 -16.33 26.09
CA ARG A 100 -7.49 -15.41 26.45
C ARG A 100 -8.90 -15.90 26.13
N GLY A 101 -9.06 -17.12 25.61
CA GLY A 101 -10.35 -17.70 25.26
C GLY A 101 -11.10 -16.86 24.22
N ALA A 102 -12.42 -16.68 24.39
CA ALA A 102 -13.25 -15.91 23.47
C ALA A 102 -12.80 -14.44 23.27
N ARG A 103 -12.20 -13.82 24.29
CA ARG A 103 -11.62 -12.46 24.14
C ARG A 103 -10.42 -12.47 23.21
N GLY A 104 -9.74 -13.60 23.05
CA GLY A 104 -8.62 -13.75 22.13
C GLY A 104 -9.01 -13.52 20.67
N GLU A 105 -10.20 -13.98 20.26
CA GLU A 105 -10.71 -13.79 18.90
C GLU A 105 -10.94 -12.30 18.61
N THR A 106 -11.64 -11.60 19.51
CA THR A 106 -11.89 -10.16 19.40
C THR A 106 -10.60 -9.35 19.34
N TRP A 107 -9.64 -9.64 20.22
CA TRP A 107 -8.33 -8.96 20.23
C TRP A 107 -7.52 -9.26 18.96
N GLY A 108 -7.65 -10.47 18.43
CA GLY A 108 -7.07 -10.88 17.16
C GLY A 108 -7.56 -10.01 16.02
N SER A 109 -8.88 -9.96 15.80
CA SER A 109 -9.49 -9.25 14.68
C SER A 109 -9.36 -7.73 14.77
N GLU A 110 -9.50 -7.14 15.96
CA GLU A 110 -9.57 -5.69 16.15
C GLU A 110 -8.20 -5.02 16.27
N PHE A 111 -7.17 -5.74 16.75
CA PHE A 111 -5.85 -5.15 17.02
C PHE A 111 -4.72 -5.89 16.31
N ALA A 112 -4.64 -7.22 16.44
CA ALA A 112 -3.52 -7.98 15.88
C ALA A 112 -3.54 -7.96 14.35
N THR A 113 -4.71 -8.20 13.74
CA THR A 113 -4.89 -8.19 12.28
C THR A 113 -4.52 -6.84 11.66
N PRO A 114 -5.06 -5.68 12.11
CA PRO A 114 -4.63 -4.38 11.58
C PRO A 114 -3.13 -4.13 11.75
N LEU A 115 -2.56 -4.51 12.89
CA LEU A 115 -1.13 -4.34 13.15
C LEU A 115 -0.30 -5.12 12.13
N ILE A 116 -0.55 -6.43 12.01
CA ILE A 116 0.19 -7.35 11.14
C ILE A 116 0.08 -6.89 9.69
N GLU A 117 -1.14 -6.60 9.24
CA GLU A 117 -1.39 -6.30 7.85
C GLU A 117 -0.86 -4.93 7.43
N GLU A 118 -1.06 -3.88 8.23
CA GLU A 118 -0.57 -2.54 7.88
C GLU A 118 0.96 -2.48 7.94
N VAL A 119 1.61 -3.24 8.82
CA VAL A 119 3.08 -3.40 8.82
C VAL A 119 3.56 -4.15 7.57
N ALA A 120 2.92 -5.26 7.23
CA ALA A 120 3.28 -6.07 6.07
C ALA A 120 3.09 -5.31 4.74
N LYS A 121 2.05 -4.48 4.62
CA LYS A 121 1.86 -3.57 3.47
C LYS A 121 2.87 -2.41 3.52
N GLY A 122 3.08 -1.82 4.70
CA GLY A 122 3.97 -0.68 4.91
C GLY A 122 5.45 -0.97 4.63
N SER A 123 5.90 -2.22 4.76
CA SER A 123 7.29 -2.60 4.48
C SER A 123 7.71 -2.36 3.03
N ALA A 124 6.80 -2.50 2.05
CA ALA A 124 7.06 -2.15 0.65
C ALA A 124 7.48 -0.68 0.50
N LEU A 125 6.81 0.21 1.24
CA LEU A 125 7.05 1.64 1.20
C LEU A 125 8.41 1.96 1.81
N LEU A 126 8.78 1.29 2.89
CA LEU A 126 10.10 1.41 3.51
C LEU A 126 11.21 0.97 2.55
N MET A 127 11.03 -0.17 1.86
CA MET A 127 12.01 -0.67 0.89
C MET A 127 12.25 0.32 -0.26
N LEU A 128 11.19 0.94 -0.79
CA LEU A 128 11.30 1.91 -1.88
C LEU A 128 11.85 3.27 -1.45
N LEU A 129 11.48 3.74 -0.26
CA LEU A 129 11.68 5.15 0.12
C LEU A 129 12.86 5.39 1.09
N LEU A 130 13.30 4.40 1.87
CA LEU A 130 14.49 4.53 2.75
C LEU A 130 15.81 4.76 1.99
N PRO A 131 16.09 4.10 0.86
CA PRO A 131 17.33 4.33 0.11
C PRO A 131 17.49 5.79 -0.37
N LEU A 132 16.37 6.45 -0.67
CA LEU A 132 16.33 7.85 -1.13
C LEU A 132 16.72 8.84 -0.02
N ARG A 133 16.44 8.52 1.25
CA ARG A 133 16.86 9.33 2.41
C ARG A 133 18.38 9.31 2.59
N ARG A 134 19.00 8.14 2.43
CA ARG A 134 20.45 7.96 2.62
C ARG A 134 21.24 8.77 1.58
N GLN A 135 20.78 8.83 0.34
CA GLN A 135 21.43 9.60 -0.73
C GLN A 135 21.40 11.12 -0.49
N HIS A 136 20.33 11.66 0.10
CA HIS A 136 20.22 13.09 0.42
C HIS A 136 20.85 13.46 1.78
N GLY A 137 21.07 12.48 2.66
CA GLY A 137 21.65 12.67 3.99
C GLY A 137 23.18 12.58 4.04
N GLU A 138 23.85 12.05 3.00
CA GLU A 138 25.31 12.10 2.95
C GLU A 138 25.79 13.53 2.60
N PRO A 139 26.60 14.19 3.45
CA PRO A 139 27.24 15.44 3.07
C PRO A 139 28.11 15.19 1.84
N ALA A 140 27.91 15.98 0.78
CA ALA A 140 28.70 15.89 -0.44
C ALA A 140 30.20 15.85 -0.10
N ARG A 141 30.84 14.70 -0.33
CA ARG A 141 32.28 14.55 -0.06
C ARG A 141 33.02 15.70 -0.76
N PRO A 142 33.89 16.45 -0.04
CA PRO A 142 34.62 17.54 -0.67
C PRO A 142 35.43 16.97 -1.84
N PRO A 143 35.52 17.68 -2.98
CA PRO A 143 36.31 17.20 -4.10
C PRO A 143 37.75 16.97 -3.63
N GLY A 144 38.25 15.74 -3.84
CA GLY A 144 39.57 15.31 -3.37
C GLY A 144 40.68 16.23 -3.86
N ARG A 145 41.80 16.26 -3.11
CA ARG A 145 42.98 17.12 -3.37
C ARG A 145 43.40 17.12 -4.86
N LEU A 146 43.35 15.96 -5.52
CA LEU A 146 43.68 15.81 -6.93
C LEU A 146 42.76 16.61 -7.88
N ARG A 147 41.46 16.67 -7.57
CA ARG A 147 40.47 17.42 -8.37
C ARG A 147 40.61 18.93 -8.15
N ARG A 148 41.02 19.35 -6.95
CA ARG A 148 41.38 20.75 -6.64
C ARG A 148 42.69 21.17 -7.33
N LEU A 149 43.70 20.31 -7.30
CA LEU A 149 44.99 20.54 -7.95
C LEU A 149 44.84 20.60 -9.47
N ARG A 150 44.10 19.67 -10.09
CA ARG A 150 43.77 19.71 -11.52
C ARG A 150 43.05 21.00 -11.93
N ARG A 151 42.11 21.50 -11.11
CA ARG A 151 41.43 22.78 -11.35
C ARG A 151 42.39 23.98 -11.22
N ARG A 152 43.30 23.98 -10.24
CA ARG A 152 44.33 25.03 -10.08
C ARG A 152 45.34 25.01 -11.23
N LEU A 153 45.78 23.84 -11.67
CA LEU A 153 46.70 23.67 -12.79
C LEU A 153 46.06 24.07 -14.13
N ARG A 154 44.76 23.78 -14.32
CA ARG A 154 44.01 24.26 -15.50
C ARG A 154 43.90 25.79 -15.55
N ARG A 155 43.70 26.44 -14.40
CA ARG A 155 43.67 27.91 -14.29
C ARG A 155 45.04 28.55 -14.51
N ARG A 156 46.13 27.91 -14.07
CA ARG A 156 47.50 28.40 -14.30
C ARG A 156 47.99 28.24 -15.74
N ARG A 157 47.43 27.30 -16.51
CA ARG A 157 47.85 27.01 -17.90
C ARG A 157 47.16 27.85 -18.98
N GLY A 158 46.41 28.89 -18.62
CA GLY A 158 45.78 29.79 -19.61
C GLY A 158 44.87 29.07 -20.61
N ALA A 159 44.33 27.89 -20.25
CA ALA A 159 43.42 27.18 -21.14
C ALA A 159 42.15 28.04 -21.31
N PRO A 160 41.65 28.22 -22.55
CA PRO A 160 40.55 29.13 -22.84
C PRO A 160 39.37 28.83 -21.92
N GLU A 161 38.97 29.84 -21.15
CA GLU A 161 37.71 29.77 -20.42
C GLU A 161 36.61 29.63 -21.48
N ARG A 162 35.93 28.48 -21.50
CA ARG A 162 34.66 28.39 -22.23
C ARG A 162 33.78 29.53 -21.71
N PRO A 163 33.10 30.29 -22.60
CA PRO A 163 32.31 31.43 -22.20
C PRO A 163 31.38 31.03 -21.06
N ALA A 164 31.37 31.85 -20.02
CA ALA A 164 30.57 31.64 -18.82
C ALA A 164 29.13 31.36 -19.26
N ALA A 165 28.68 30.12 -19.06
CA ALA A 165 27.28 29.78 -19.24
C ALA A 165 26.47 30.75 -18.37
N LEU A 166 25.59 31.51 -19.04
CA LEU A 166 24.59 32.44 -18.51
C LEU A 166 23.62 31.80 -17.49
N PHE A 167 23.88 30.55 -17.08
CA PHE A 167 23.16 29.79 -16.07
C PHE A 167 24.12 29.38 -14.96
N ARG A 168 24.42 30.34 -14.07
CA ARG A 168 24.89 29.99 -12.73
C ARG A 168 23.64 29.53 -11.96
N PRO A 169 23.52 28.28 -11.50
CA PRO A 169 22.45 27.95 -10.57
C PRO A 169 22.63 28.87 -9.36
N ALA A 170 21.58 29.61 -9.02
CA ALA A 170 21.54 30.44 -7.83
C ALA A 170 22.04 29.62 -6.62
N PRO A 171 22.78 30.23 -5.67
CA PRO A 171 23.13 29.54 -4.44
C PRO A 171 21.85 28.94 -3.87
N ALA A 172 21.88 27.64 -3.54
CA ALA A 172 20.75 26.93 -2.99
C ALA A 172 20.34 27.60 -1.68
N GLY A 173 19.51 28.63 -1.79
CA GLY A 173 18.74 29.17 -0.70
C GLY A 173 18.05 27.98 -0.08
N ARG A 174 18.15 27.85 1.24
CA ARG A 174 17.40 26.88 2.03
C ARG A 174 15.91 27.17 1.83
N GLN A 175 15.35 26.78 0.69
CA GLN A 175 13.92 26.78 0.45
C GLN A 175 13.36 25.83 1.50
N ARG A 176 12.76 26.41 2.53
CA ARG A 176 12.16 25.69 3.65
C ARG A 176 11.25 24.62 3.06
N ALA A 177 11.66 23.37 3.20
CA ALA A 177 10.98 22.21 2.60
C ALA A 177 9.64 22.00 3.30
N ARG A 178 8.59 22.67 2.80
CA ARG A 178 7.21 22.23 2.98
C ARG A 178 7.05 20.97 2.13
N SER A 179 6.43 19.93 2.68
CA SER A 179 6.09 18.71 1.94
C SER A 179 5.28 19.09 0.70
N ARG A 180 5.85 18.89 -0.49
CA ARG A 180 5.17 19.27 -1.74
C ARG A 180 3.92 18.38 -1.91
N PRO A 181 2.78 18.91 -2.39
CA PRO A 181 1.57 18.12 -2.65
C PRO A 181 1.84 16.85 -3.45
N ARG A 182 2.78 16.93 -4.41
CA ARG A 182 3.28 15.80 -5.20
C ARG A 182 3.87 14.66 -4.35
N THR A 183 4.65 14.96 -3.30
CA THR A 183 5.26 13.93 -2.46
C THR A 183 4.21 13.23 -1.61
N LEU A 184 3.27 13.98 -1.05
CA LEU A 184 2.15 13.42 -0.29
C LEU A 184 1.30 12.51 -1.18
N ALA A 185 0.99 12.97 -2.41
CA ALA A 185 0.29 12.16 -3.40
C ALA A 185 1.08 10.91 -3.79
N ALA A 186 2.41 10.97 -3.91
CA ALA A 186 3.24 9.79 -4.18
C ALA A 186 3.19 8.77 -3.03
N GLY A 187 3.22 9.24 -1.78
CA GLY A 187 3.02 8.38 -0.61
C GLY A 187 1.65 7.71 -0.62
N ALA A 188 0.60 8.48 -0.86
CA ALA A 188 -0.77 7.97 -0.95
C ALA A 188 -0.93 6.94 -2.08
N VAL A 189 -0.39 7.20 -3.26
CA VAL A 189 -0.45 6.27 -4.41
C VAL A 189 0.31 4.98 -4.13
N LEU A 190 1.54 5.06 -3.62
CA LEU A 190 2.32 3.86 -3.31
C LEU A 190 1.64 3.01 -2.22
N GLY A 191 1.16 3.64 -1.14
CA GLY A 191 0.42 2.95 -0.08
C GLY A 191 -0.88 2.34 -0.58
N GLY A 192 -1.67 3.12 -1.31
CA GLY A 192 -2.94 2.68 -1.88
C GLY A 192 -2.79 1.52 -2.84
N VAL A 193 -1.80 1.56 -3.75
CA VAL A 193 -1.56 0.47 -4.71
C VAL A 193 -1.06 -0.81 -4.02
N THR A 194 -0.21 -0.69 -3.00
CA THR A 194 0.19 -1.86 -2.20
C THR A 194 -1.03 -2.50 -1.53
N ALA A 195 -1.89 -1.69 -0.93
CA ALA A 195 -3.10 -2.18 -0.30
C ALA A 195 -4.13 -2.74 -1.29
N SER A 196 -4.22 -2.21 -2.51
CA SER A 196 -5.06 -2.80 -3.57
C SER A 196 -4.62 -4.22 -3.93
N GLY A 197 -3.31 -4.47 -4.02
CA GLY A 197 -2.79 -5.82 -4.24
C GLY A 197 -3.15 -6.74 -3.08
N PHE A 198 -2.97 -6.27 -1.84
CA PHE A 198 -3.35 -7.02 -0.66
C PHE A 198 -4.83 -7.38 -0.64
N ALA A 199 -5.69 -6.36 -0.81
CA ALA A 199 -7.13 -6.51 -0.78
C ALA A 199 -7.64 -7.43 -1.89
N PHE A 200 -7.00 -7.45 -3.06
CA PHE A 200 -7.34 -8.38 -4.13
C PHE A 200 -7.23 -9.84 -3.68
N THR A 201 -6.08 -10.25 -3.16
CA THR A 201 -5.86 -11.63 -2.72
C THR A 201 -6.69 -11.97 -1.48
N GLU A 202 -6.84 -11.02 -0.56
CA GLU A 202 -7.69 -11.20 0.61
C GLU A 202 -9.16 -11.38 0.21
N ASN A 203 -9.68 -10.54 -0.69
CA ASN A 203 -11.04 -10.67 -1.22
C ASN A 203 -11.25 -12.03 -1.91
N ALA A 204 -10.26 -12.51 -2.67
CA ALA A 204 -10.33 -13.82 -3.29
C ALA A 204 -10.49 -14.94 -2.26
N LEU A 205 -9.78 -14.85 -1.13
CA LEU A 205 -9.92 -15.78 -0.02
C LEU A 205 -11.30 -15.71 0.65
N TYR A 206 -11.79 -14.52 1.02
CA TYR A 206 -13.10 -14.39 1.68
C TYR A 206 -14.25 -14.82 0.77
N LEU A 207 -14.25 -14.38 -0.49
CA LEU A 207 -15.28 -14.73 -1.47
C LEU A 207 -15.24 -16.21 -1.81
N GLY A 208 -14.04 -16.79 -1.94
CA GLY A 208 -13.88 -18.23 -2.17
C GLY A 208 -14.35 -19.09 -1.00
N ARG A 209 -14.12 -18.63 0.25
CA ARG A 209 -14.65 -19.31 1.45
C ARG A 209 -16.17 -19.24 1.52
N ALA A 210 -16.76 -18.05 1.29
CA ALA A 210 -18.20 -17.88 1.25
C ALA A 210 -18.86 -18.77 0.19
N PHE A 211 -18.32 -18.78 -1.03
CA PHE A 211 -18.80 -19.64 -2.12
C PHE A 211 -18.74 -21.13 -1.78
N THR A 212 -17.64 -21.57 -1.18
CA THR A 212 -17.49 -22.99 -0.84
C THR A 212 -18.42 -23.40 0.29
N ALA A 213 -18.67 -22.53 1.27
CA ALA A 213 -19.64 -22.77 2.33
C ALA A 213 -21.08 -22.85 1.77
N ASP A 214 -21.48 -21.88 0.95
CA ASP A 214 -22.79 -21.85 0.29
C ASP A 214 -23.01 -23.09 -0.60
N ARG A 215 -21.99 -23.45 -1.38
CA ARG A 215 -22.04 -24.64 -2.24
C ARG A 215 -22.20 -25.92 -1.42
N GLN A 216 -21.52 -26.04 -0.29
CA GLN A 216 -21.67 -27.22 0.58
C GLN A 216 -23.09 -27.27 1.16
N ALA A 217 -23.58 -26.15 1.71
CA ALA A 217 -24.93 -26.06 2.26
C ALA A 217 -26.01 -26.39 1.21
N ARG A 218 -25.81 -25.96 -0.05
CA ARG A 218 -26.67 -26.33 -1.18
C ARG A 218 -26.69 -27.83 -1.43
N LEU A 219 -25.51 -28.49 -1.45
CA LEU A 219 -25.42 -29.92 -1.69
C LEU A 219 -26.13 -30.71 -0.58
N ASP A 220 -25.96 -30.29 0.67
CA ASP A 220 -26.62 -30.90 1.82
C ASP A 220 -28.15 -30.74 1.73
N ALA A 221 -28.63 -29.55 1.34
CA ALA A 221 -30.05 -29.27 1.14
C ALA A 221 -30.67 -30.14 0.03
N ILE A 222 -29.96 -30.34 -1.08
CA ILE A 222 -30.38 -31.24 -2.17
C ILE A 222 -30.45 -32.69 -1.67
N GLY A 223 -29.49 -33.12 -0.86
CA GLY A 223 -29.50 -34.44 -0.22
C GLY A 223 -30.71 -34.67 0.69
N LEU A 224 -31.27 -33.60 1.25
CA LEU A 224 -32.51 -33.60 2.03
C LEU A 224 -33.78 -33.42 1.18
N GLY A 225 -33.67 -33.45 -0.15
CA GLY A 225 -34.81 -33.32 -1.08
C GLY A 225 -35.29 -31.89 -1.31
N ARG A 226 -34.56 -30.87 -0.86
CA ARG A 226 -34.89 -29.46 -1.15
C ARG A 226 -34.50 -29.11 -2.58
N THR A 227 -35.34 -28.32 -3.26
CA THR A 227 -35.06 -27.83 -4.61
C THR A 227 -34.00 -26.74 -4.59
N PRO A 228 -33.00 -26.76 -5.49
CA PRO A 228 -32.02 -25.69 -5.63
C PRO A 228 -32.67 -24.32 -5.84
N SER A 229 -32.09 -23.28 -5.25
CA SER A 229 -32.56 -21.90 -5.31
C SER A 229 -31.42 -20.93 -5.60
N LEU A 230 -31.73 -19.74 -6.12
CA LEU A 230 -30.75 -18.66 -6.25
C LEU A 230 -30.26 -18.16 -4.89
N ARG A 231 -31.08 -18.30 -3.84
CA ARG A 231 -30.73 -17.95 -2.45
C ARG A 231 -29.69 -18.86 -1.82
N ASP A 232 -29.35 -19.98 -2.48
CA ASP A 232 -28.33 -20.90 -2.01
C ASP A 232 -26.93 -20.25 -1.91
N PHE A 233 -26.73 -19.06 -2.53
CA PHE A 233 -25.48 -18.30 -2.52
C PHE A 233 -25.55 -16.94 -1.78
N ASP A 234 -26.53 -16.77 -0.88
CA ASP A 234 -26.73 -15.50 -0.18
C ASP A 234 -25.49 -15.07 0.64
N GLY A 235 -24.72 -16.01 1.21
CA GLY A 235 -23.48 -15.71 1.95
C GLY A 235 -22.39 -15.12 1.06
N THR A 236 -22.25 -15.66 -0.15
CA THR A 236 -21.33 -15.18 -1.19
C THR A 236 -21.73 -13.80 -1.67
N VAL A 237 -23.02 -13.61 -1.95
CA VAL A 237 -23.57 -12.31 -2.39
C VAL A 237 -23.38 -11.27 -1.29
N HIS A 238 -23.68 -11.60 -0.05
CA HIS A 238 -23.50 -10.71 1.10
C HIS A 238 -22.02 -10.29 1.25
N THR A 239 -21.11 -11.26 1.23
CA THR A 239 -19.65 -11.01 1.31
C THR A 239 -19.17 -10.12 0.16
N PHE A 240 -19.68 -10.35 -1.05
CA PHE A 240 -19.37 -9.56 -2.23
C PHE A 240 -19.87 -8.12 -2.10
N VAL A 241 -21.12 -7.90 -1.67
CA VAL A 241 -21.67 -6.57 -1.46
C VAL A 241 -20.85 -5.79 -0.45
N LEU A 242 -20.57 -6.38 0.72
CA LEU A 242 -19.80 -5.71 1.76
C LEU A 242 -18.38 -5.35 1.28
N ARG A 243 -17.65 -6.31 0.72
CA ARG A 243 -16.22 -6.15 0.43
C ARG A 243 -15.94 -5.47 -0.90
N ALA A 244 -16.66 -5.84 -1.96
CA ALA A 244 -16.38 -5.40 -3.32
C ALA A 244 -17.17 -4.16 -3.74
N LEU A 245 -18.40 -3.98 -3.23
CA LEU A 245 -19.24 -2.83 -3.61
C LEU A 245 -19.18 -1.71 -2.58
N LEU A 246 -19.41 -2.02 -1.30
CA LEU A 246 -19.47 -1.01 -0.25
C LEU A 246 -18.06 -0.55 0.16
N SER A 247 -17.09 -1.47 0.29
CA SER A 247 -15.77 -1.16 0.84
C SER A 247 -14.55 -1.38 -0.07
N PRO A 248 -14.61 -1.16 -1.40
CA PRO A 248 -13.47 -1.44 -2.29
C PRO A 248 -12.24 -0.56 -1.99
N PHE A 249 -12.44 0.59 -1.35
CA PHE A 249 -11.38 1.53 -1.00
C PHE A 249 -10.86 1.41 0.43
N ALA A 250 -11.37 0.50 1.26
CA ALA A 250 -11.00 0.41 2.68
C ALA A 250 -9.48 0.27 2.90
N HIS A 251 -8.88 -0.85 2.45
CA HIS A 251 -7.43 -1.03 2.58
C HIS A 251 -6.63 0.07 1.87
N PRO A 252 -6.94 0.47 0.62
CA PRO A 252 -6.26 1.58 -0.04
C PRO A 252 -6.25 2.88 0.78
N LEU A 253 -7.37 3.23 1.41
CA LEU A 253 -7.48 4.41 2.27
C LEU A 253 -6.58 4.31 3.50
N PHE A 254 -6.61 3.18 4.21
CA PHE A 254 -5.84 3.00 5.44
C PHE A 254 -4.34 3.05 5.16
N THR A 255 -3.85 2.21 4.24
CA THR A 255 -2.41 2.14 3.94
C THR A 255 -1.90 3.40 3.22
N ALA A 256 -2.76 4.17 2.53
CA ALA A 256 -2.39 5.49 2.01
C ALA A 256 -1.94 6.44 3.13
N LEU A 257 -2.50 6.34 4.35
CA LEU A 257 -2.10 7.16 5.50
C LEU A 257 -0.69 6.81 5.98
N ALA A 258 -0.33 5.52 5.99
CA ALA A 258 1.05 5.09 6.24
C ALA A 258 2.01 5.66 5.19
N GLY A 259 1.62 5.63 3.91
CA GLY A 259 2.39 6.22 2.81
C GLY A 259 2.55 7.75 2.91
N ILE A 260 1.49 8.46 3.27
CA ILE A 260 1.52 9.92 3.50
C ILE A 260 2.43 10.24 4.69
N GLY A 261 2.30 9.51 5.81
CA GLY A 261 3.15 9.69 6.99
C GLY A 261 4.64 9.49 6.70
N LEU A 262 4.97 8.51 5.88
CA LEU A 262 6.34 8.28 5.41
C LEU A 262 6.80 9.40 4.46
N ALA A 263 5.94 9.88 3.56
CA ALA A 263 6.26 11.02 2.70
C ALA A 263 6.54 12.30 3.52
N VAL A 264 5.76 12.58 4.57
CA VAL A 264 6.01 13.68 5.52
C VAL A 264 7.36 13.50 6.18
N THR A 265 7.64 12.31 6.71
CA THR A 265 8.90 11.96 7.40
C THR A 265 10.13 12.29 6.54
N LEU A 266 10.04 11.99 5.25
CA LEU A 266 11.17 12.11 4.33
C LEU A 266 11.35 13.51 3.73
N THR A 267 10.33 14.37 3.80
CA THR A 267 10.35 15.66 3.09
C THR A 267 10.15 16.89 3.97
N THR A 268 9.74 16.72 5.22
CA THR A 268 9.54 17.84 6.14
C THR A 268 10.85 18.41 6.66
N GLY A 269 10.94 19.74 6.79
CA GLY A 269 12.05 20.41 7.47
C GLY A 269 11.94 20.44 9.00
N ARG A 270 10.80 20.02 9.58
CA ARG A 270 10.55 20.07 11.02
C ARG A 270 11.01 18.78 11.70
N ARG A 271 11.89 18.88 12.71
CA ARG A 271 12.47 17.71 13.42
C ARG A 271 11.42 16.77 14.00
N TRP A 272 10.37 17.30 14.62
CA TRP A 272 9.30 16.48 15.21
C TRP A 272 8.50 15.74 14.13
N ALA A 273 8.13 16.41 13.03
CA ALA A 273 7.38 15.80 11.94
C ALA A 273 8.22 14.74 11.20
N ALA A 274 9.54 14.93 11.12
CA ALA A 274 10.48 13.97 10.56
C ALA A 274 10.67 12.71 11.44
N ARG A 275 10.29 12.78 12.72
CA ARG A 275 10.35 11.63 13.65
C ARG A 275 9.00 10.92 13.77
N LEU A 276 7.92 11.71 13.82
CA LEU A 276 6.58 11.21 14.14
C LEU A 276 5.72 10.92 12.91
N GLY A 277 6.06 11.43 11.72
CA GLY A 277 5.21 11.29 10.54
C GLY A 277 4.89 9.83 10.19
N ALA A 278 5.90 8.97 10.08
CA ALA A 278 5.72 7.57 9.70
C ALA A 278 5.04 6.75 10.81
N PRO A 279 5.45 6.84 12.11
CA PRO A 279 4.71 6.22 13.19
C PRO A 279 3.25 6.66 13.26
N ALA A 280 2.96 7.97 13.14
CA ALA A 280 1.60 8.48 13.19
C ALA A 280 0.76 7.99 12.02
N GLY A 281 1.30 7.99 10.79
CA GLY A 281 0.60 7.48 9.61
C GLY A 281 0.27 5.98 9.72
N LEU A 282 1.21 5.20 10.26
CA LEU A 282 1.01 3.76 10.46
C LEU A 282 -0.02 3.48 11.57
N LEU A 283 0.07 4.17 12.72
CA LEU A 283 -0.89 4.03 13.81
C LEU A 283 -2.30 4.45 13.39
N LEU A 284 -2.43 5.50 12.58
CA LEU A 284 -3.71 5.92 12.05
C LEU A 284 -4.29 4.88 11.08
N ALA A 285 -3.45 4.29 10.22
CA ALA A 285 -3.87 3.18 9.35
C ALA A 285 -4.37 1.98 10.17
N MET A 286 -3.62 1.57 11.20
CA MET A 286 -4.00 0.48 12.11
C MET A 286 -5.30 0.78 12.86
N GLY A 287 -5.46 1.99 13.40
CA GLY A 287 -6.64 2.37 14.15
C GLY A 287 -7.91 2.38 13.30
N LEU A 288 -7.86 2.97 12.11
CA LEU A 288 -9.00 2.97 11.19
C LEU A 288 -9.35 1.56 10.68
N HIS A 289 -8.33 0.75 10.42
CA HIS A 289 -8.53 -0.64 10.03
C HIS A 289 -9.11 -1.47 11.19
N GLY A 290 -8.66 -1.26 12.43
CA GLY A 290 -9.25 -1.89 13.61
C GLY A 290 -10.71 -1.51 13.83
N VAL A 291 -11.05 -0.23 13.69
CA VAL A 291 -12.44 0.24 13.72
C VAL A 291 -13.29 -0.44 12.63
N TRP A 292 -12.73 -0.61 11.44
CA TRP A 292 -13.40 -1.30 10.34
C TRP A 292 -13.64 -2.78 10.63
N ASN A 293 -12.66 -3.48 11.22
CA ASN A 293 -12.81 -4.87 11.62
C ASN A 293 -13.83 -5.04 12.76
N ALA A 294 -13.80 -4.15 13.75
CA ALA A 294 -14.77 -4.14 14.84
C ALA A 294 -16.20 -3.95 14.32
N ALA A 295 -16.40 -3.17 13.25
CA ALA A 295 -17.71 -2.93 12.65
C ALA A 295 -18.39 -4.21 12.15
N ALA A 296 -17.62 -5.21 11.72
CA ALA A 296 -18.18 -6.50 11.28
C ALA A 296 -18.88 -7.26 12.43
N GLY A 297 -18.48 -7.02 13.68
CA GLY A 297 -19.09 -7.62 14.86
C GLY A 297 -20.37 -6.94 15.35
N LEU A 298 -20.75 -5.78 14.79
CA LEU A 298 -21.90 -4.98 15.25
C LEU A 298 -23.22 -5.32 14.54
N GLY A 299 -23.22 -6.33 13.66
CA GLY A 299 -24.35 -6.63 12.77
C GLY A 299 -24.54 -5.58 11.67
N THR A 300 -25.60 -5.72 10.88
CA THR A 300 -25.82 -4.88 9.69
C THR A 300 -26.02 -3.41 10.02
N ASP A 301 -26.85 -3.09 11.01
CA ASP A 301 -27.15 -1.69 11.38
C ASP A 301 -25.91 -0.99 11.94
N GLY A 302 -25.17 -1.67 12.82
CA GLY A 302 -23.91 -1.14 13.36
C GLY A 302 -22.84 -0.97 12.29
N PHE A 303 -22.72 -1.92 11.36
CA PHE A 303 -21.84 -1.79 10.20
C PHE A 303 -22.22 -0.57 9.34
N LEU A 304 -23.50 -0.37 9.03
CA LEU A 304 -23.98 0.78 8.24
C LEU A 304 -23.74 2.12 8.96
N LEU A 305 -23.85 2.14 10.29
CA LEU A 305 -23.53 3.31 11.08
C LEU A 305 -22.04 3.66 10.99
N VAL A 306 -21.15 2.69 11.20
CA VAL A 306 -19.69 2.89 11.05
C VAL A 306 -19.35 3.26 9.60
N TYR A 307 -20.02 2.66 8.61
CA TYR A 307 -19.88 3.02 7.21
C TYR A 307 -20.16 4.51 6.97
N GLY A 308 -21.33 4.98 7.41
CA GLY A 308 -21.75 6.37 7.23
C GLY A 308 -20.89 7.37 8.00
N LEU A 309 -20.48 7.04 9.23
CA LEU A 309 -19.75 7.95 10.12
C LEU A 309 -18.23 7.95 9.92
N VAL A 310 -17.66 6.87 9.39
CA VAL A 310 -16.21 6.71 9.24
C VAL A 310 -15.81 6.60 7.77
N MET A 311 -16.35 5.61 7.05
CA MET A 311 -15.92 5.33 5.67
C MET A 311 -16.27 6.48 4.72
N VAL A 312 -17.51 6.98 4.78
CA VAL A 312 -17.95 8.08 3.90
C VAL A 312 -17.10 9.35 4.12
N PRO A 313 -16.87 9.84 5.36
CA PRO A 313 -15.98 10.97 5.61
C PRO A 313 -14.53 10.71 5.19
N CYS A 314 -13.97 9.53 5.47
CA CYS A 314 -12.60 9.18 5.05
C CYS A 314 -12.45 9.18 3.53
N PHE A 315 -13.44 8.61 2.81
CA PHE A 315 -13.46 8.61 1.36
C PHE A 315 -13.61 10.03 0.79
N ALA A 316 -14.52 10.83 1.33
CA ALA A 316 -14.69 12.23 0.96
C ALA A 316 -13.38 13.03 1.19
N ALA A 317 -12.70 12.80 2.32
CA ALA A 317 -11.41 13.42 2.60
C ALA A 317 -10.34 13.02 1.59
N LEU A 318 -10.28 11.75 1.16
CA LEU A 318 -9.36 11.30 0.12
C LEU A 318 -9.67 11.95 -1.24
N VAL A 319 -10.94 12.04 -1.63
CA VAL A 319 -11.35 12.70 -2.87
C VAL A 319 -10.97 14.19 -2.83
N CYS A 320 -11.31 14.89 -1.74
CA CYS A 320 -10.91 16.28 -1.52
C CYS A 320 -9.38 16.45 -1.58
N PHE A 321 -8.62 15.55 -0.97
CA PHE A 321 -7.17 15.54 -1.05
C PHE A 321 -6.67 15.34 -2.48
N ALA A 322 -7.25 14.41 -3.24
CA ALA A 322 -6.87 14.14 -4.62
C ALA A 322 -7.15 15.33 -5.54
N VAL A 323 -8.32 15.95 -5.42
CA VAL A 323 -8.70 17.18 -6.13
C VAL A 323 -7.77 18.34 -5.75
N TRP A 324 -7.50 18.53 -4.46
CA TRP A 324 -6.56 19.55 -3.99
C TRP A 324 -5.15 19.33 -4.58
N ALA A 325 -4.66 18.09 -4.57
CA ALA A 325 -3.35 17.77 -5.12
C ALA A 325 -3.28 18.09 -6.63
N GLN A 326 -4.38 17.84 -7.36
CA GLN A 326 -4.47 18.05 -8.80
C GLN A 326 -4.61 19.54 -9.18
N THR A 327 -5.40 20.33 -8.44
CA THR A 327 -5.49 21.79 -8.67
C THR A 327 -4.18 22.52 -8.42
N ARG A 328 -3.29 21.97 -7.58
CA ARG A 328 -1.94 22.51 -7.36
C ARG A 328 -0.97 22.16 -8.49
N ARG A 329 -1.24 21.11 -9.28
CA ARG A 329 -0.48 20.78 -10.50
C ARG A 329 -0.73 21.82 -11.60
N THR A 330 -1.99 22.17 -11.85
CA THR A 330 -2.36 23.09 -12.94
C THR A 330 -1.87 24.52 -12.74
N ARG A 331 -1.60 24.92 -11.49
CA ARG A 331 -1.05 26.24 -11.15
C ARG A 331 0.47 26.37 -11.30
N GLN A 332 1.20 25.30 -11.60
CA GLN A 332 2.62 25.41 -11.93
C GLN A 332 2.76 25.61 -13.44
N PRO A 333 3.28 26.76 -13.91
CA PRO A 333 3.49 26.98 -15.33
C PRO A 333 4.47 25.91 -15.84
N THR A 334 4.04 25.19 -16.88
CA THR A 334 4.94 24.35 -17.68
C THR A 334 6.00 25.28 -18.26
N GLY A 335 7.23 25.19 -17.76
CA GLY A 335 8.37 25.81 -18.44
C GLY A 335 8.46 25.24 -19.86
N PRO A 336 8.88 26.05 -20.85
CA PRO A 336 8.92 25.61 -22.25
C PRO A 336 9.83 24.40 -22.40
N ASP A 337 9.35 23.43 -23.19
CA ASP A 337 10.02 22.17 -23.56
C ASP A 337 11.35 22.40 -24.32
#